data_AF-A0A9D8WJB5-F1
#
_entry.id   AF-A0A9D8WJB5-F1
#
_cell.length_a   1.000
_cell.length_b   1.000
_cell.length_c   1.000
_cell.angle_alpha   90.00
_cell.angle_beta   90.00
_cell.angle_gamma   90.00
#
_symmetry.space_group_name_H-M   'P 1'
#
loop_
_entity.id
_entity.type
_entity.pdbx_description
1 polymer ?
#
loop_
_entity_poly.entity_id
_entity_poly.type
_entity_poly.pdbx_seq_one_letter_code
_entity_poly.pdbx_strand_id
1 'polypeptide(L)'
;MMNDKSANSSIVQGTIGALICVVMLAGCGHVTTPTEEQTGWVELFDGQSLEGWNQVNGEAPYESVDGVIRGTNIFDTPNSFLATDEEYSDFMLEFESRSIGDANSGVQFRTELAPGTWSGVVGYQLDIDPSERRWTGGIYHEGVHIWRHSMARNPDCQAAYQHGEWNAYRIEAIGSVIATWV
;
A
#
# COMPACT_ATOMS: atom_id res chain seq x y z
N MET A 1 -14.32 -42.11 42.33
CA MET A 1 -15.12 -41.02 41.74
C MET A 1 -14.65 -40.89 40.29
N MET A 2 -15.10 -41.65 39.26
CA MET A 2 -16.46 -41.93 38.75
C MET A 2 -17.32 -40.65 38.77
N ASN A 3 -17.91 -40.11 37.71
CA ASN A 3 -18.24 -40.56 36.34
C ASN A 3 -18.57 -39.27 35.52
N ASP A 4 -18.22 -39.14 34.23
CA ASP A 4 -18.95 -39.59 33.02
C ASP A 4 -20.08 -38.63 32.55
N LYS A 5 -20.04 -38.28 31.24
CA LYS A 5 -21.17 -37.96 30.31
C LYS A 5 -22.17 -36.83 30.71
N SER A 6 -23.02 -36.25 29.88
CA SER A 6 -23.25 -36.09 28.45
C SER A 6 -24.50 -35.20 28.34
N ALA A 7 -24.64 -34.47 27.24
CA ALA A 7 -25.88 -34.21 26.50
C ALA A 7 -27.20 -33.82 27.23
N ASN A 8 -27.68 -32.63 26.86
CA ASN A 8 -29.03 -32.30 26.36
C ASN A 8 -30.33 -32.60 27.13
N SER A 9 -31.15 -31.54 27.08
CA SER A 9 -32.61 -31.46 26.92
C SER A 9 -33.48 -31.43 28.17
N SER A 10 -34.23 -30.33 28.30
CA SER A 10 -35.68 -30.42 28.44
C SER A 10 -36.31 -29.09 28.01
N ILE A 11 -37.18 -29.21 27.02
CA ILE A 11 -38.16 -28.22 26.59
C ILE A 11 -39.23 -28.14 27.67
N VAL A 12 -39.63 -26.93 28.07
CA VAL A 12 -40.93 -26.69 28.71
C VAL A 12 -41.61 -25.52 27.99
N GLN A 13 -42.71 -25.84 27.31
CA GLN A 13 -43.70 -24.90 26.79
C GLN A 13 -44.56 -24.34 27.94
N GLY A 14 -44.99 -23.08 27.81
CA GLY A 14 -46.10 -22.52 28.59
C GLY A 14 -46.28 -21.01 28.38
N THR A 15 -46.98 -20.59 27.32
CA THR A 15 -48.38 -20.07 27.33
C THR A 15 -48.49 -18.55 27.51
N ILE A 16 -48.81 -17.89 26.39
CA ILE A 16 -49.77 -16.79 26.15
C ILE A 16 -49.99 -15.74 27.25
N GLY A 17 -49.70 -14.48 26.92
CA GLY A 17 -50.17 -13.30 27.66
C GLY A 17 -50.10 -12.00 26.86
N ALA A 18 -51.25 -11.60 26.30
CA ALA A 18 -51.71 -10.25 25.99
C ALA A 18 -50.91 -9.30 25.07
N LEU A 19 -51.52 -9.10 23.89
CA LEU A 19 -51.54 -7.93 23.03
C LEU A 19 -51.46 -6.57 23.78
N ILE A 20 -50.45 -5.76 23.46
CA ILE A 20 -50.57 -4.30 23.47
C ILE A 20 -50.08 -3.79 22.11
N CYS A 21 -51.04 -3.38 21.28
CA CYS A 21 -50.79 -2.48 20.16
C CYS A 21 -50.42 -1.11 20.73
N VAL A 22 -49.19 -0.65 20.50
CA VAL A 22 -48.91 0.78 20.39
C VAL A 22 -48.59 1.06 18.92
N VAL A 23 -49.58 1.60 18.23
CA VAL A 23 -49.38 2.33 16.99
C VAL A 23 -48.84 3.70 17.38
N MET A 24 -47.57 3.98 17.03
CA MET A 24 -47.12 5.36 16.86
C MET A 24 -46.82 5.57 15.38
N LEU A 25 -47.54 6.53 14.81
CA LEU A 25 -47.47 6.98 13.44
C LEU A 25 -46.24 7.87 13.22
N ALA A 26 -45.67 7.70 12.03
CA ALA A 26 -45.01 8.70 11.22
C ALA A 26 -43.75 9.40 11.77
N GLY A 27 -42.62 8.86 11.33
CA GLY A 27 -41.43 9.61 11.00
C GLY A 27 -40.55 8.77 10.09
N CYS A 28 -40.76 8.86 8.77
CA CYS A 28 -39.72 8.49 7.80
C CYS A 28 -38.55 9.46 7.96
N GLY A 29 -37.78 9.29 9.03
CA GLY A 29 -36.41 9.76 9.05
C GLY A 29 -35.65 8.80 8.14
N HIS A 30 -35.30 9.27 6.94
CA HIS A 30 -34.15 8.71 6.25
C HIS A 30 -33.03 8.67 7.30
N VAL A 31 -32.64 7.47 7.73
CA VAL A 31 -31.29 7.30 8.26
C VAL A 31 -30.43 7.48 7.02
N THR A 32 -30.08 8.74 6.71
CA THR A 32 -28.93 9.02 5.88
C THR A 32 -27.76 8.48 6.66
N THR A 33 -27.35 7.26 6.30
CA THR A 33 -25.97 6.82 6.49
C THR A 33 -25.09 7.99 6.10
N PRO A 34 -24.08 8.39 6.91
CA PRO A 34 -23.12 9.37 6.47
C PRO A 34 -22.63 8.92 5.11
N THR A 35 -22.90 9.71 4.08
CA THR A 35 -22.24 9.52 2.79
C THR A 35 -20.77 9.65 3.13
N GLU A 36 -19.98 8.59 2.94
CA GLU A 36 -18.52 8.70 3.05
C GLU A 36 -18.12 9.94 2.27
N GLU A 37 -17.57 10.94 2.96
CA GLU A 37 -16.95 12.06 2.28
C GLU A 37 -15.92 11.46 1.33
N GLN A 38 -16.12 11.62 0.03
CA GLN A 38 -15.11 11.23 -0.94
C GLN A 38 -13.88 12.07 -0.64
N THR A 39 -12.91 11.47 0.04
CA THR A 39 -11.69 12.11 0.51
C THR A 39 -10.75 12.49 -0.65
N GLY A 40 -11.14 12.19 -1.89
CA GLY A 40 -10.31 12.37 -3.09
C GLY A 40 -9.23 11.30 -3.25
N TRP A 41 -9.08 10.41 -2.27
CA TRP A 41 -8.14 9.29 -2.33
C TRP A 41 -8.73 8.11 -3.11
N VAL A 42 -7.85 7.45 -3.85
CA VAL A 42 -8.13 6.20 -4.56
C VAL A 42 -7.20 5.14 -4.00
N GLU A 43 -7.76 4.01 -3.58
CA GLU A 43 -6.96 2.86 -3.14
C GLU A 43 -6.34 2.19 -4.38
N LEU A 44 -5.00 2.16 -4.46
CA LEU A 44 -4.29 1.49 -5.55
C LEU A 44 -4.17 -0.03 -5.34
N PHE A 45 -4.34 -0.51 -4.11
CA PHE A 45 -4.28 -1.92 -3.75
C PHE A 45 -5.43 -2.25 -2.81
N ASP A 46 -6.21 -3.26 -3.18
CA ASP A 46 -7.42 -3.70 -2.47
C ASP A 46 -7.14 -4.61 -1.25
N GLY A 47 -5.87 -4.89 -0.97
CA GLY A 47 -5.45 -5.82 0.08
C GLY A 47 -5.61 -7.30 -0.28
N GLN A 48 -6.02 -7.62 -1.50
CA GLN A 48 -6.43 -8.98 -1.90
C GLN A 48 -5.72 -9.45 -3.16
N SER A 49 -5.68 -8.63 -4.21
CA SER A 49 -5.22 -9.04 -5.53
C SER A 49 -4.28 -8.00 -6.16
N LEU A 50 -3.53 -8.42 -7.17
CA LEU A 50 -2.72 -7.52 -7.99
C LEU A 50 -3.51 -7.04 -9.24
N GLU A 51 -4.84 -7.01 -9.18
CA GLU A 51 -5.65 -6.43 -10.23
C GLU A 51 -5.34 -4.93 -10.37
N GLY A 52 -5.17 -4.45 -11.60
CA GLY A 52 -4.70 -3.08 -11.86
C GLY A 52 -3.19 -2.90 -11.78
N TRP A 53 -2.42 -3.98 -11.66
CA TRP A 53 -0.97 -3.98 -11.67
C TRP A 53 -0.38 -4.91 -12.73
N ASN A 54 0.71 -4.47 -13.36
CA ASN A 54 1.44 -5.24 -14.37
C ASN A 54 2.93 -5.30 -14.07
N GLN A 55 3.52 -6.49 -14.20
CA GLN A 55 4.96 -6.67 -14.06
C GLN A 55 5.71 -6.19 -15.30
N VAL A 56 6.82 -5.47 -15.08
CA VAL A 56 7.64 -4.84 -16.11
C VAL A 56 9.11 -5.20 -15.92
N ASN A 57 9.79 -5.44 -17.04
CA ASN A 57 11.23 -5.66 -17.18
C ASN A 57 11.75 -6.99 -16.61
N GLY A 58 12.11 -7.05 -15.32
CA GLY A 58 12.69 -8.25 -14.71
C GLY A 58 11.65 -9.30 -14.29
N GLU A 59 12.13 -10.39 -13.71
CA GLU A 59 11.34 -11.60 -13.37
C GLU A 59 11.10 -11.81 -11.87
N ALA A 60 11.49 -10.88 -11.00
CA ALA A 60 11.23 -10.96 -9.57
C ALA A 60 9.72 -11.13 -9.29
N PRO A 61 9.30 -12.13 -8.50
CA PRO A 61 7.89 -12.36 -8.26
C PRO A 61 7.29 -11.29 -7.34
N TYR A 62 6.06 -10.89 -7.67
CA TYR A 62 5.17 -10.11 -6.81
C TYR A 62 3.94 -10.95 -6.47
N GLU A 63 3.52 -10.89 -5.21
CA GLU A 63 2.33 -11.58 -4.73
C GLU A 63 1.56 -10.72 -3.73
N SER A 64 0.24 -10.86 -3.71
CA SER A 64 -0.59 -10.37 -2.61
C SER A 64 -0.64 -11.43 -1.52
N VAL A 65 -0.17 -11.08 -0.33
CA VAL A 65 -0.12 -11.99 0.83
C VAL A 65 -0.43 -11.20 2.09
N ASP A 66 -1.37 -11.67 2.91
CA ASP A 66 -1.74 -11.06 4.20
C ASP A 66 -2.04 -9.54 4.13
N GLY A 67 -2.67 -9.07 3.06
CA GLY A 67 -3.00 -7.66 2.89
C GLY A 67 -1.83 -6.77 2.46
N VAL A 68 -0.72 -7.36 1.98
CA VAL A 68 0.44 -6.61 1.48
C VAL A 68 0.90 -7.13 0.11
N ILE A 69 1.42 -6.22 -0.72
CA ILE A 69 2.18 -6.62 -1.91
C ILE A 69 3.60 -6.99 -1.48
N ARG A 70 3.98 -8.25 -1.70
CA ARG A 70 5.33 -8.75 -1.43
C ARG A 70 6.09 -8.94 -2.73
N GLY A 71 7.14 -8.15 -2.94
CA GLY A 71 8.17 -8.41 -3.96
C GLY A 71 9.32 -9.23 -3.37
N THR A 72 9.79 -10.23 -4.10
CA THR A 72 10.96 -11.04 -3.68
C THR A 72 12.08 -10.90 -4.69
N ASN A 73 13.23 -10.38 -4.26
CA ASN A 73 14.41 -10.28 -5.12
C ASN A 73 14.88 -11.68 -5.54
N ILE A 74 15.23 -11.82 -6.82
CA ILE A 74 15.89 -12.99 -7.38
C ILE A 74 17.15 -12.54 -8.13
N PHE A 75 18.12 -13.45 -8.26
CA PHE A 75 19.35 -13.17 -8.99
C PHE A 75 19.18 -13.40 -10.50
N ASP A 76 20.15 -12.93 -11.27
CA ASP A 76 20.26 -13.16 -12.73
C ASP A 76 19.06 -12.65 -13.56
N THR A 77 18.39 -11.60 -13.09
CA THR A 77 17.34 -10.87 -13.82
C THR A 77 17.58 -9.35 -13.72
N PRO A 78 17.14 -8.55 -14.71
CA PRO A 78 17.12 -7.09 -14.58
C PRO A 78 16.24 -6.61 -13.42
N ASN A 79 16.26 -5.30 -13.12
CA ASN A 79 15.32 -4.72 -12.17
C ASN A 79 13.87 -5.04 -12.56
N SER A 80 13.09 -5.50 -11.61
CA SER A 80 11.66 -5.74 -11.76
C SER A 80 10.86 -4.57 -11.22
N PHE A 81 9.76 -4.27 -11.90
CA PHE A 81 8.80 -3.28 -11.45
C PHE A 81 7.40 -3.87 -11.49
N LEU A 82 6.59 -3.51 -10.50
CA LEU A 82 5.15 -3.72 -10.51
C LEU A 82 4.49 -2.35 -10.74
N ALA A 83 4.02 -2.11 -11.95
CA ALA A 83 3.48 -0.83 -12.38
C ALA A 83 1.94 -0.84 -12.29
N THR A 84 1.34 0.30 -11.97
CA THR A 84 -0.12 0.48 -12.10
C THR A 84 -0.52 0.48 -13.57
N ASP A 85 -1.75 0.06 -13.85
CA ASP A 85 -2.33 0.11 -15.21
C ASP A 85 -2.64 1.55 -15.63
N GLU A 86 -2.97 2.38 -14.65
CA GLU A 86 -3.31 3.79 -14.83
C GLU A 86 -2.07 4.69 -14.76
N GLU A 87 -2.12 5.80 -15.49
CA GLU A 87 -1.11 6.84 -15.51
C GLU A 87 -1.54 8.06 -14.68
N TYR A 88 -0.62 8.60 -13.88
CA TYR A 88 -0.87 9.74 -13.00
C TYR A 88 0.08 10.90 -13.31
N SER A 89 -0.47 12.11 -13.44
CA SER A 89 0.29 13.34 -13.66
C SER A 89 0.49 14.10 -12.35
N ASP A 90 -0.54 14.82 -11.91
CA ASP A 90 -0.57 15.51 -10.61
C ASP A 90 -1.26 14.64 -9.57
N PHE A 91 -0.53 14.26 -8.52
CA PHE A 91 -1.05 13.36 -7.49
C PHE A 91 -0.36 13.54 -6.15
N MET A 92 -1.01 13.03 -5.11
CA MET A 92 -0.43 12.70 -3.82
C MET A 92 -0.55 11.18 -3.66
N LEU A 93 0.54 10.53 -3.27
CA LEU A 93 0.58 9.10 -3.00
C LEU A 93 1.05 8.91 -1.57
N GLU A 94 0.32 8.13 -0.79
CA GLU A 94 0.70 7.67 0.53
C GLU A 94 0.76 6.15 0.51
N PHE A 95 1.80 5.57 1.13
CA PHE A 95 1.98 4.13 1.23
C PHE A 95 2.87 3.79 2.42
N GLU A 96 2.79 2.54 2.88
CA GLU A 96 3.75 1.99 3.83
C GLU A 96 4.62 0.95 3.13
N SER A 97 5.89 0.86 3.53
CA SER A 97 6.78 -0.19 3.05
C SER A 97 7.74 -0.65 4.14
N ARG A 98 8.09 -1.94 4.05
CA ARG A 98 9.03 -2.62 4.94
C ARG A 98 10.03 -3.40 4.10
N SER A 99 11.31 -3.05 4.22
CA SER A 99 12.39 -3.80 3.60
C SER A 99 12.84 -4.94 4.53
N ILE A 100 12.92 -6.15 3.99
CA ILE A 100 13.53 -7.30 4.67
C ILE A 100 14.89 -7.58 4.00
N GLY A 101 15.97 -7.41 4.77
CA GLY A 101 17.34 -7.52 4.27
C GLY A 101 17.81 -6.26 3.52
N ASP A 102 19.00 -6.34 2.95
CA ASP A 102 19.77 -5.16 2.53
C ASP A 102 19.56 -4.74 1.05
N ALA A 103 18.59 -5.34 0.37
CA ALA A 103 18.32 -5.01 -1.02
C ALA A 103 17.71 -3.60 -1.14
N ASN A 104 18.29 -2.76 -2.00
CA ASN A 104 17.70 -1.47 -2.37
C ASN A 104 16.38 -1.68 -3.13
N SER A 105 15.44 -0.77 -2.91
CA SER A 105 14.15 -0.75 -3.57
C SER A 105 13.73 0.70 -3.85
N GLY A 106 12.50 0.90 -4.30
CA GLY A 106 11.94 2.23 -4.50
C GLY A 106 10.54 2.20 -5.09
N VAL A 107 9.89 3.36 -5.07
CA VAL A 107 8.62 3.57 -5.76
C VAL A 107 8.87 4.50 -6.94
N GLN A 108 8.67 3.95 -8.14
CA GLN A 108 8.72 4.69 -9.39
C GLN A 108 7.49 5.58 -9.53
N PHE A 109 7.65 6.78 -10.10
CA PHE A 109 6.55 7.68 -10.42
C PHE A 109 6.86 8.60 -11.60
N ARG A 110 5.81 8.95 -12.35
CA ARG A 110 5.90 9.64 -13.66
C ARG A 110 6.92 8.96 -14.57
N THR A 111 6.78 7.63 -14.67
CA THR A 111 7.73 6.74 -15.31
C THR A 111 7.21 6.31 -16.68
N GLU A 112 8.08 6.41 -17.68
CA GLU A 112 7.85 5.90 -19.02
C GLU A 112 8.48 4.50 -19.16
N LEU A 113 7.81 3.62 -19.90
CA LEU A 113 8.39 2.34 -20.29
C LEU A 113 9.48 2.57 -21.35
N ALA A 114 10.65 1.98 -21.15
CA ALA A 114 11.80 2.09 -22.04
C ALA A 114 12.33 0.69 -22.41
N PRO A 115 11.53 -0.12 -23.13
CA PRO A 115 11.88 -1.51 -23.44
C PRO A 115 13.19 -1.59 -24.25
N GLY A 116 14.01 -2.58 -23.93
CA GLY A 116 15.31 -2.79 -24.57
C GLY A 116 16.45 -1.91 -24.04
N THR A 117 16.17 -0.98 -23.11
CA THR A 117 17.20 -0.33 -22.30
C THR A 117 17.60 -1.23 -21.13
N TRP A 118 18.76 -0.96 -20.52
CA TRP A 118 19.22 -1.69 -19.34
C TRP A 118 18.22 -1.63 -18.17
N SER A 119 17.65 -0.45 -17.93
CA SER A 119 16.71 -0.23 -16.82
C SER A 119 15.29 -0.68 -17.16
N GLY A 120 14.92 -0.72 -18.45
CA GLY A 120 13.56 -1.05 -18.89
C GLY A 120 12.54 0.07 -18.67
N VAL A 121 12.88 1.10 -17.89
CA VAL A 121 12.05 2.26 -17.57
C VAL A 121 12.89 3.54 -17.51
N VAL A 122 12.24 4.71 -17.61
CA VAL A 122 12.84 6.01 -17.34
C VAL A 122 11.85 6.84 -16.53
N GLY A 123 12.23 7.28 -15.33
CA GLY A 123 11.31 8.01 -14.45
C GLY A 123 11.90 8.33 -13.08
N TYR A 124 11.15 9.07 -12.28
CA TYR A 124 11.58 9.39 -10.92
C TYR A 124 11.34 8.22 -9.98
N GLN A 125 12.23 8.03 -9.03
CA GLN A 125 12.16 7.02 -7.98
C GLN A 125 12.25 7.71 -6.63
N LEU A 126 11.30 7.45 -5.73
CA LEU A 126 11.57 7.58 -4.31
C LEU A 126 12.42 6.36 -3.93
N ASP A 127 13.69 6.60 -3.58
CA ASP A 127 14.63 5.54 -3.24
C ASP A 127 14.34 4.99 -1.83
N ILE A 128 14.44 3.67 -1.66
CA ILE A 128 14.40 2.99 -0.36
C ILE A 128 15.74 2.26 -0.20
N ASP A 129 16.60 2.85 0.61
CA ASP A 129 18.00 2.48 0.75
C ASP A 129 18.29 1.99 2.18
N PRO A 130 18.21 0.66 2.41
CA PRO A 130 18.51 0.10 3.72
C PRO A 130 19.99 0.14 4.09
N SER A 131 20.89 0.52 3.17
CA SER A 131 22.32 0.53 3.42
C SER A 131 22.76 1.66 4.35
N GLU A 132 24.01 1.61 4.80
CA GLU A 132 24.63 2.68 5.61
C GLU A 132 24.65 4.05 4.92
N ARG A 133 24.45 4.11 3.60
CA ARG A 133 24.32 5.36 2.86
C ARG A 133 23.06 6.14 3.26
N ARG A 134 21.99 5.42 3.65
CA ARG A 134 20.72 5.94 4.19
C ARG A 134 20.10 7.03 3.33
N TRP A 135 19.96 6.79 2.03
CA TRP A 135 19.32 7.75 1.10
C TRP A 135 17.83 7.52 0.87
N THR A 136 17.16 6.75 1.73
CA THR A 136 15.72 6.57 1.70
C THR A 136 14.98 7.91 1.67
N GLY A 137 13.96 8.02 0.82
CA GLY A 137 13.22 9.25 0.56
C GLY A 137 13.88 10.16 -0.47
N GLY A 138 15.10 9.88 -0.91
CA GLY A 138 15.75 10.62 -1.99
C GLY A 138 15.08 10.39 -3.34
N ILE A 139 15.25 11.33 -4.27
CA ILE A 139 14.71 11.27 -5.63
C ILE A 139 15.83 10.90 -6.59
N TYR A 140 15.79 9.67 -7.09
CA TYR A 140 16.66 9.17 -8.14
C TYR A 140 15.92 9.21 -9.49
N HIS A 141 16.64 9.41 -10.60
CA HIS A 141 16.07 9.41 -11.95
C HIS A 141 16.55 8.14 -12.65
N GLU A 142 15.75 7.09 -12.50
CA GLU A 142 15.99 5.76 -13.04
C GLU A 142 16.05 5.82 -14.58
N GLY A 143 16.87 4.95 -15.18
CA GLY A 143 17.12 4.92 -16.62
C GLY A 143 18.13 5.97 -17.12
N VAL A 144 18.24 7.14 -16.47
CA VAL A 144 19.29 8.14 -16.78
C VAL A 144 20.41 8.22 -15.75
N HIS A 145 20.28 7.51 -14.63
CA HIS A 145 21.30 7.28 -13.61
C HIS A 145 21.78 8.54 -12.88
N ILE A 146 20.85 9.43 -12.50
CA ILE A 146 21.16 10.70 -11.83
C ILE A 146 20.32 10.87 -10.57
N TRP A 147 20.96 11.25 -9.47
CA TRP A 147 20.28 11.77 -8.29
C TRP A 147 19.75 13.17 -8.54
N ARG A 148 18.43 13.35 -8.51
CA ARG A 148 17.80 14.69 -8.53
C ARG A 148 17.84 15.31 -7.15
N HIS A 149 17.67 14.49 -6.12
CA HIS A 149 17.80 14.91 -4.73
C HIS A 149 18.27 13.73 -3.87
N SER A 150 19.52 13.75 -3.41
CA SER A 150 20.02 12.74 -2.46
C SER A 150 19.94 13.23 -1.02
N MET A 151 20.11 12.33 -0.05
CA MET A 151 20.14 12.69 1.38
C MET A 151 21.55 13.03 1.90
N ALA A 152 22.54 13.15 1.02
CA ALA A 152 23.94 13.36 1.38
C ALA A 152 24.22 14.62 2.24
N ARG A 153 23.30 15.59 2.24
CA ARG A 153 23.40 16.84 2.99
C ARG A 153 22.25 17.05 3.97
N ASN A 154 21.47 16.02 4.26
CA ASN A 154 20.29 16.10 5.10
C ASN A 154 20.28 14.96 6.14
N PRO A 155 21.13 15.05 7.19
CA PRO A 155 21.28 13.98 8.18
C PRO A 155 19.99 13.70 8.96
N ASP A 156 19.15 14.70 9.16
CA ASP A 156 17.85 14.53 9.83
C ASP A 156 16.93 13.63 8.98
N CYS A 157 16.90 13.83 7.66
CA CYS A 157 16.17 12.92 6.76
C CYS A 157 16.84 11.54 6.63
N GLN A 158 18.18 11.45 6.66
CA GLN A 158 18.86 10.13 6.70
C GLN A 158 18.44 9.31 7.93
N ALA A 159 18.15 9.98 9.04
CA ALA A 159 17.75 9.36 10.30
C ALA A 159 16.28 8.89 10.31
N ALA A 160 15.42 9.39 9.41
CA ALA A 160 13.98 9.12 9.40
C ALA A 160 13.65 7.64 9.14
N TYR A 161 14.35 7.01 8.19
CA TYR A 161 14.12 5.61 7.83
C TYR A 161 14.55 4.63 8.93
N GLN A 162 13.66 3.69 9.24
CA GLN A 162 13.86 2.60 10.20
C GLN A 162 13.95 1.27 9.47
N HIS A 163 15.16 0.73 9.35
CA HIS A 163 15.40 -0.54 8.67
C HIS A 163 14.68 -1.70 9.35
N GLY A 164 14.04 -2.57 8.55
CA GLY A 164 13.32 -3.74 9.04
C GLY A 164 11.97 -3.43 9.70
N GLU A 165 11.55 -2.17 9.74
CA GLU A 165 10.24 -1.73 10.26
C GLU A 165 9.33 -1.23 9.13
N TRP A 166 8.03 -1.13 9.42
CA TRP A 166 7.10 -0.42 8.54
C TRP A 166 7.38 1.08 8.64
N ASN A 167 7.61 1.71 7.50
CA ASN A 167 7.79 3.15 7.37
C ASN A 167 6.65 3.70 6.51
N ALA A 168 6.10 4.85 6.89
CA ALA A 168 5.10 5.56 6.11
C ALA A 168 5.80 6.52 5.16
N TYR A 169 5.31 6.60 3.93
CA TYR A 169 5.88 7.43 2.88
C TYR A 169 4.81 8.30 2.27
N ARG A 170 5.22 9.46 1.77
CA ARG A 170 4.39 10.31 0.93
C ARG A 170 5.18 10.80 -0.26
N ILE A 171 4.54 10.86 -1.42
CA ILE A 171 5.03 11.52 -2.63
C ILE A 171 3.98 12.55 -3.03
N GLU A 172 4.41 13.79 -3.23
CA GLU A 172 3.61 14.81 -3.89
C GLU A 172 4.31 15.18 -5.19
N ALA A 173 3.61 15.01 -6.30
CA ALA A 173 4.09 15.44 -7.61
C ALA A 173 3.02 16.36 -8.21
N ILE A 174 3.21 17.68 -8.08
CA ILE A 174 2.22 18.70 -8.46
C ILE A 174 2.89 19.70 -9.42
N GLY A 175 2.45 19.71 -10.67
CA GLY A 175 3.15 20.43 -11.74
C GLY A 175 4.61 19.98 -11.83
N SER A 176 5.55 20.91 -11.74
CA SER A 176 6.99 20.62 -11.74
C SER A 176 7.59 20.41 -10.34
N VAL A 177 6.78 20.50 -9.28
CA VAL A 177 7.23 20.33 -7.90
C VAL A 177 7.08 18.88 -7.50
N ILE A 178 8.16 18.30 -6.98
CA ILE A 178 8.19 16.95 -6.43
C ILE A 178 8.72 17.05 -5.01
N ALA A 179 8.01 16.46 -4.06
CA ALA A 179 8.41 16.34 -2.67
C ALA A 179 8.14 14.92 -2.16
N THR A 180 8.98 14.47 -1.24
CA THR A 180 8.96 13.14 -0.66
C THR A 180 9.09 13.22 0.85
N TRP A 181 8.41 12.31 1.55
CA TRP A 181 8.47 12.16 3.01
C TRP A 181 8.67 10.70 3.38
N VAL A 182 9.33 10.50 4.52
CA VAL A 182 9.60 9.23 5.22
C VAL A 182 9.33 9.46 6.71
#